data_AF-A0A972ENY8-F1
#
_entry.id   AF-A0A972ENY8-F1
#
_cell.length_a   1.000
_cell.length_b   1.000
_cell.length_c   1.000
_cell.angle_alpha   90.00
_cell.angle_beta   90.00
_cell.angle_gamma   90.00
#
_symmetry.space_group_name_H-M   'P 1'
#
loop_
_entity.id
_entity.type
_entity.pdbx_description
1 polymer ?
#
loop_
_entity_poly.entity_id
_entity_poly.type
_entity_poly.pdbx_seq_one_letter_code
_entity_poly.pdbx_strand_id
1 'polypeptide(L)'
;SISPSVIPKKCIGCETCVDSCNYNAIDMIEDKAVIDSDRCVGCAACIAICPVGAIRNDWGAEDFLKRLGEYAYGAGKDKQNIYLNLALNITRLCDCIGEPMPFVADNFGLFASTDAVAIDRACLDMLQTREGKKMFDKGRESLDQAEKLGLGSQTYSLVTLSNN
;
A
#
# COMPACT_ATOMS: atom_id res chain seq x y z
N SER A 1 6.72 0.32 12.38
CA SER A 1 6.15 -0.60 11.38
C SER A 1 4.72 -0.91 11.79
N ILE A 2 3.79 -1.18 10.85
CA ILE A 2 2.51 -1.78 11.23
C ILE A 2 2.82 -3.24 11.57
N SER A 3 3.18 -3.47 12.82
CA SER A 3 3.43 -4.81 13.30
C SER A 3 2.09 -5.52 13.43
N PRO A 4 1.93 -6.72 12.86
CA PRO A 4 0.76 -7.51 13.14
C PRO A 4 0.71 -7.86 14.63
N SER A 5 -0.49 -8.21 15.09
CA SER A 5 -0.75 -8.73 16.42
C SER A 5 -1.23 -10.17 16.34
N VAL A 6 -0.88 -10.95 17.37
CA VAL A 6 -1.34 -12.33 17.53
C VAL A 6 -2.58 -12.33 18.41
N ILE A 7 -3.60 -13.08 18.02
CA ILE A 7 -4.78 -13.39 18.82
C ILE A 7 -4.45 -14.62 19.67
N PRO A 8 -4.12 -14.49 20.97
CA PRO A 8 -3.56 -15.60 21.74
C PRO A 8 -4.51 -16.81 21.82
N LYS A 9 -5.82 -16.54 21.88
CA LYS A 9 -6.87 -17.58 21.93
C LYS A 9 -6.94 -18.46 20.66
N LYS A 10 -6.42 -17.97 19.52
CA LYS A 10 -6.40 -18.73 18.26
C LYS A 10 -5.04 -19.37 17.99
N CYS A 11 -3.97 -18.84 18.58
CA CYS A 11 -2.63 -19.35 18.38
C CYS A 11 -2.50 -20.76 18.98
N ILE A 12 -2.05 -21.72 18.17
CA ILE A 12 -1.85 -23.12 18.56
C ILE A 12 -0.40 -23.45 18.89
N GLY A 13 0.49 -22.46 18.93
CA GLY A 13 1.91 -22.66 19.28
C GLY A 13 2.70 -23.50 18.26
N CYS A 14 2.30 -23.52 16.99
CA CYS A 14 2.93 -24.38 15.97
C CYS A 14 4.23 -23.83 15.37
N GLU A 15 4.68 -22.66 15.82
CA GLU A 15 5.97 -22.01 15.47
C GLU A 15 6.21 -21.70 13.98
N THR A 16 5.32 -22.07 13.07
CA THR A 16 5.46 -21.81 11.62
C THR A 16 5.71 -20.33 11.28
N CYS A 17 5.11 -19.42 12.05
CA CYS A 17 5.36 -17.98 11.88
C CYS A 17 6.78 -17.58 12.30
N VAL A 18 7.34 -18.21 13.34
CA VAL A 18 8.71 -17.97 13.82
C VAL A 18 9.69 -18.41 12.74
N ASP A 19 9.54 -19.63 12.23
CA ASP A 19 10.40 -20.18 11.16
C ASP A 19 10.38 -19.33 9.89
N SER A 20 9.22 -18.74 9.56
CA SER A 20 9.07 -17.89 8.38
C SER A 20 9.68 -16.47 8.53
N CYS A 21 10.02 -16.06 9.76
CA CYS A 21 10.41 -14.69 10.03
C CYS A 21 11.90 -14.45 9.79
N ASN A 22 12.25 -13.92 8.61
CA ASN A 22 13.63 -13.56 8.24
C ASN A 22 14.27 -12.44 9.10
N TYR A 23 13.50 -11.83 10.00
CA TYR A 23 13.93 -10.70 10.83
C TYR A 23 14.04 -11.07 12.31
N ASN A 24 13.82 -12.34 12.66
CA ASN A 24 13.78 -12.82 14.04
C ASN A 24 12.91 -11.93 14.92
N ALA A 25 11.74 -11.51 14.42
CA ALA A 25 10.85 -10.56 15.10
C ALA A 25 9.72 -11.25 15.89
N ILE A 26 9.75 -12.57 16.03
CA ILE A 26 8.68 -13.36 16.65
C ILE A 26 9.32 -14.30 17.66
N ASP A 27 8.92 -14.17 18.92
CA ASP A 27 9.34 -15.03 20.01
C ASP A 27 8.15 -15.88 20.51
N MET A 28 8.45 -16.96 21.22
CA MET A 28 7.45 -17.81 21.88
C MET A 28 7.42 -17.53 23.38
N ILE A 29 6.28 -17.10 23.91
CA ILE A 29 6.03 -16.85 25.33
C ILE A 29 4.77 -17.61 25.73
N GLU A 30 4.88 -18.50 26.72
CA GLU A 30 3.75 -19.33 27.21
C GLU A 30 3.01 -20.07 26.08
N ASP A 31 3.77 -20.70 25.18
CA ASP A 31 3.25 -21.40 23.98
C ASP A 31 2.44 -20.51 23.01
N LYS A 32 2.67 -19.20 23.05
CA LYS A 32 2.08 -18.22 22.14
C LYS A 32 3.14 -17.40 21.43
N ALA A 33 2.93 -17.17 20.15
CA ALA A 33 3.76 -16.26 19.37
C ALA A 33 3.52 -14.81 19.84
N VAL A 34 4.60 -14.08 20.06
CA VAL A 34 4.61 -12.65 20.39
C VAL A 34 5.51 -11.95 19.39
N ILE A 35 4.97 -10.90 18.75
CA ILE A 35 5.69 -10.16 17.71
C ILE A 35 6.33 -8.92 18.34
N ASP A 36 7.63 -8.80 18.18
CA ASP A 36 8.40 -7.62 18.54
C ASP A 36 8.25 -6.54 17.45
N SER A 37 7.56 -5.46 17.79
CA SER A 37 7.27 -4.36 16.88
C SER A 37 8.50 -3.59 16.41
N ASP A 38 9.59 -3.60 17.19
CA ASP A 38 10.81 -2.87 16.89
C ASP A 38 11.67 -3.64 15.89
N ARG A 39 11.63 -4.98 15.94
CA ARG A 39 12.28 -5.86 14.94
C ARG A 39 11.41 -6.09 13.70
N CYS A 40 10.09 -6.00 13.82
CA CYS A 40 9.16 -6.33 12.74
C CYS A 40 9.18 -5.28 11.62
N VAL A 41 9.53 -5.70 10.40
CA VAL A 41 9.48 -4.83 9.20
C VAL A 41 8.11 -4.80 8.52
N GLY A 42 7.14 -5.57 9.03
CA GLY A 42 5.76 -5.54 8.54
C GLY A 42 5.50 -6.29 7.23
N CYS A 43 6.39 -7.19 6.79
CA CYS A 43 6.30 -7.92 5.52
C CYS A 43 5.09 -8.86 5.36
N ALA A 44 4.28 -9.04 6.41
CA ALA A 44 3.06 -9.85 6.46
C ALA A 44 3.23 -11.36 6.16
N ALA A 45 4.46 -11.88 6.02
CA ALA A 45 4.71 -13.31 5.78
C ALA A 45 4.08 -14.22 6.85
N CYS A 46 4.19 -13.82 8.12
CA CYS A 46 3.60 -14.55 9.24
C CYS A 46 2.07 -14.63 9.18
N ILE A 47 1.40 -13.60 8.63
CA ILE A 47 -0.05 -13.57 8.43
C ILE A 47 -0.44 -14.64 7.40
N ALA A 48 0.28 -14.68 6.27
CA ALA A 48 -0.03 -15.57 5.16
C ALA A 48 0.17 -17.05 5.52
N ILE A 49 1.17 -17.37 6.35
CA ILE A 49 1.51 -18.77 6.67
C ILE A 49 0.75 -19.33 7.88
N CYS A 50 0.11 -18.49 8.69
CA CYS A 50 -0.54 -18.96 9.92
C CYS A 50 -1.74 -19.89 9.60
N PRO A 51 -1.67 -21.19 9.93
CA PRO A 51 -2.67 -22.18 9.49
C PRO A 51 -4.05 -21.97 10.15
N VAL A 52 -4.08 -21.23 11.26
CA VAL A 52 -5.28 -20.97 12.07
C VAL A 52 -5.72 -19.50 12.02
N GLY A 53 -5.07 -18.68 11.18
CA GLY A 53 -5.40 -17.26 11.03
C GLY A 53 -5.35 -16.48 12.36
N ALA A 54 -4.38 -16.81 13.21
CA ALA A 54 -4.22 -16.19 14.52
C ALA A 54 -3.49 -14.84 14.47
N ILE A 55 -2.88 -14.47 13.34
CA ILE A 55 -2.10 -13.24 13.20
C ILE A 55 -2.88 -12.26 12.32
N ARG A 56 -3.03 -11.01 12.75
CA ARG A 56 -3.76 -9.97 12.00
C ARG A 56 -3.03 -8.64 12.03
N ASN A 57 -3.16 -7.89 10.94
CA ASN A 57 -2.78 -6.48 10.92
C ASN A 57 -3.93 -5.60 11.42
N ASP A 58 -3.57 -4.53 12.13
CA ASP A 58 -4.45 -3.39 12.31
C ASP A 58 -4.29 -2.45 11.10
N TRP A 59 -5.26 -2.50 10.20
CA TRP A 59 -5.29 -1.68 8.98
C TRP A 59 -5.59 -0.20 9.26
N GLY A 60 -5.86 0.18 10.52
CA GLY A 60 -6.06 1.56 10.96
C GLY A 60 -4.80 2.25 11.48
N ALA A 61 -3.63 1.60 11.42
CA ALA A 61 -2.39 2.14 11.97
C ALA A 61 -1.93 3.42 11.24
N GLU A 62 -1.37 4.36 12.02
CA GLU A 62 -1.04 5.75 11.63
C GLU A 62 -0.09 5.91 10.43
N ASP A 63 0.50 4.82 9.91
CA ASP A 63 1.53 4.84 8.87
C ASP A 63 1.18 4.02 7.60
N PHE A 64 -0.06 3.54 7.45
CA PHE A 64 -0.41 2.64 6.33
C PHE A 64 0.00 3.19 4.95
N LEU A 65 -0.27 4.48 4.71
CA LEU A 65 0.03 5.13 3.43
C LEU A 65 1.54 5.29 3.19
N LYS A 66 2.32 5.61 4.23
CA LYS A 66 3.79 5.63 4.11
C LYS A 66 4.32 4.26 3.73
N ARG A 67 3.79 3.19 4.36
CA ARG A 67 4.20 1.82 4.04
C ARG A 67 3.88 1.45 2.61
N LEU A 68 2.73 1.87 2.07
CA LEU A 68 2.41 1.67 0.65
C LEU A 68 3.51 2.24 -0.26
N GLY A 69 4.03 3.44 0.06
CA GLY A 69 5.17 4.04 -0.65
C GLY A 69 6.45 3.21 -0.52
N GLU A 70 6.75 2.66 0.66
CA GLU A 70 7.91 1.76 0.88
C GLU A 70 7.81 0.46 0.07
N TYR A 71 6.62 -0.15 0.01
CA TYR A 71 6.38 -1.36 -0.78
C TYR A 71 6.50 -1.08 -2.28
N ALA A 72 5.93 0.03 -2.76
CA ALA A 72 6.08 0.46 -4.15
C ALA A 72 7.56 0.69 -4.48
N TYR A 73 8.32 1.33 -3.58
CA TYR A 73 9.76 1.49 -3.73
C TYR A 73 10.47 0.15 -3.83
N GLY A 74 10.25 -0.79 -2.90
CA GLY A 74 10.85 -2.11 -2.94
C GLY A 74 10.51 -2.91 -4.20
N ALA A 75 9.29 -2.75 -4.73
CA ALA A 75 8.86 -3.39 -5.97
C ALA A 75 9.53 -2.78 -7.22
N GLY A 76 9.73 -1.46 -7.24
CA GLY A 76 10.25 -0.72 -8.39
C GLY A 76 11.77 -0.55 -8.43
N LYS A 77 12.44 -0.58 -7.27
CA LYS A 77 13.88 -0.32 -7.14
C LYS A 77 14.71 -1.22 -8.07
N ASP A 78 15.72 -0.63 -8.72
CA ASP A 78 16.67 -1.28 -9.61
C ASP A 78 16.03 -1.96 -10.84
N LYS A 79 14.82 -1.51 -11.24
CA LYS A 79 14.11 -1.98 -12.43
C LYS A 79 13.77 -0.84 -13.37
N GLN A 80 13.68 -1.16 -14.66
CA GLN A 80 13.17 -0.27 -15.68
C GLN A 80 11.69 -0.58 -15.88
N ASN A 81 10.82 0.27 -15.32
CA ASN A 81 9.37 0.05 -15.36
C ASN A 81 8.70 1.09 -16.27
N ILE A 82 7.61 0.68 -16.90
CA ILE A 82 6.63 1.57 -17.51
C ILE A 82 5.35 1.40 -16.70
N TYR A 83 4.83 2.50 -16.18
CA TYR A 83 3.61 2.56 -15.38
C TYR A 83 2.45 3.00 -16.25
N LEU A 84 1.32 2.29 -16.11
CA LEU A 84 0.07 2.58 -16.82
C LEU A 84 -1.06 2.64 -15.81
N ASN A 85 -1.73 3.80 -15.71
CA ASN A 85 -2.88 3.98 -14.84
C ASN A 85 -4.15 4.13 -15.67
N LEU A 86 -5.16 3.31 -15.36
CA LEU A 86 -6.51 3.42 -15.91
C LEU A 86 -7.39 4.12 -14.88
N ALA A 87 -7.64 5.41 -15.07
CA ALA A 87 -8.50 6.19 -14.20
C ALA A 87 -9.96 6.04 -14.64
N LEU A 88 -10.56 4.91 -14.27
CA LEU A 88 -11.92 4.51 -14.64
C LEU A 88 -12.70 4.06 -13.39
N ASN A 89 -14.02 4.25 -13.39
CA ASN A 89 -14.94 3.72 -12.37
C ASN A 89 -14.51 4.07 -10.92
N ILE A 90 -14.16 5.32 -10.68
CA ILE A 90 -13.51 5.76 -9.44
C ILE A 90 -14.50 5.72 -8.27
N THR A 91 -14.17 4.97 -7.22
CA THR A 91 -14.95 4.82 -5.98
C THR A 91 -14.26 5.51 -4.80
N ARG A 92 -14.99 5.69 -3.68
CA ARG A 92 -14.48 6.47 -2.52
C ARG A 92 -13.45 5.72 -1.67
N LEU A 93 -13.59 4.41 -1.54
CA LEU A 93 -12.73 3.58 -0.68
C LEU A 93 -12.09 2.47 -1.51
N CYS A 94 -11.10 1.81 -0.92
CA CYS A 94 -10.45 0.67 -1.55
C CYS A 94 -11.41 -0.52 -1.64
N ASP A 95 -11.31 -1.31 -2.72
CA ASP A 95 -12.09 -2.52 -2.92
C ASP A 95 -11.87 -3.57 -1.80
N CYS A 96 -10.79 -3.43 -1.03
CA CYS A 96 -10.54 -4.21 0.18
C CYS A 96 -11.66 -4.10 1.24
N ILE A 97 -12.52 -3.07 1.17
CA ILE A 97 -13.70 -2.95 2.04
C ILE A 97 -14.72 -4.06 1.75
N GLY A 98 -14.75 -4.60 0.53
CA GLY A 98 -15.62 -5.72 0.17
C GLY A 98 -17.10 -5.35 0.03
N GLU A 99 -17.42 -4.05 -0.01
CA GLU A 99 -18.78 -3.53 -0.15
C GLU A 99 -18.96 -2.84 -1.51
N PRO A 100 -20.14 -2.96 -2.15
CA PRO A 100 -20.45 -2.19 -3.35
C PRO A 100 -20.39 -0.68 -3.07
N MET A 101 -19.77 0.08 -3.99
CA MET A 101 -19.59 1.52 -3.84
C MET A 101 -20.07 2.29 -5.08
N PRO A 102 -20.71 3.47 -4.90
CA PRO A 102 -21.03 4.34 -6.02
C PRO A 102 -19.77 4.99 -6.58
N PHE A 103 -19.80 5.31 -7.88
CA PHE A 103 -18.75 6.11 -8.51
C PHE A 103 -18.83 7.56 -8.01
N VAL A 104 -17.66 8.16 -7.78
CA VAL A 104 -17.53 9.51 -7.18
C VAL A 104 -16.90 10.55 -8.11
N ALA A 105 -16.48 10.11 -9.30
CA ALA A 105 -15.87 10.94 -10.34
C ALA A 105 -16.02 10.31 -11.74
N ASP A 106 -15.88 11.15 -12.77
CA ASP A 106 -15.87 10.71 -14.17
C ASP A 106 -14.62 9.90 -14.54
N ASN A 107 -14.70 9.21 -15.68
CA ASN A 107 -13.56 8.49 -16.27
C ASN A 107 -12.57 9.48 -16.92
N PHE A 108 -11.28 9.38 -16.59
CA PHE A 108 -10.23 10.26 -17.14
C PHE A 108 -9.34 9.56 -18.17
N GLY A 109 -9.45 8.25 -18.32
CA GLY A 109 -8.76 7.47 -19.35
C GLY A 109 -7.43 6.88 -18.89
N LEU A 110 -6.49 6.77 -19.84
CA LEU A 110 -5.20 6.13 -19.65
C LEU A 110 -4.09 7.17 -19.44
N PHE A 111 -3.27 6.94 -18.43
CA PHE A 111 -2.03 7.66 -18.18
C PHE A 111 -0.85 6.70 -18.36
N ALA A 112 0.28 7.23 -18.80
CA ALA A 112 1.51 6.46 -18.96
C ALA A 112 2.72 7.29 -18.51
N SER A 113 3.68 6.65 -17.86
CA SER A 113 4.92 7.28 -17.39
C SER A 113 6.00 6.24 -17.13
N THR A 114 7.27 6.65 -17.15
CA THR A 114 8.39 5.87 -16.60
C THR A 114 8.66 6.18 -15.14
N ASP A 115 7.97 7.17 -14.58
CA ASP A 115 8.05 7.60 -13.17
C ASP A 115 6.71 7.31 -12.46
N ALA A 116 6.77 6.45 -11.43
CA ALA A 116 5.62 5.97 -10.67
C ALA A 116 4.95 7.07 -9.84
N VAL A 117 5.75 7.96 -9.26
CA VAL A 117 5.23 9.02 -8.40
C VAL A 117 4.56 10.09 -9.25
N ALA A 118 5.17 10.42 -10.39
CA ALA A 118 4.64 11.41 -11.32
C ALA A 118 3.28 11.01 -11.90
N ILE A 119 3.09 9.73 -12.26
CA ILE A 119 1.82 9.27 -12.84
C ILE A 119 0.70 9.26 -11.81
N ASP A 120 0.96 8.79 -10.59
CA ASP A 120 -0.05 8.80 -9.53
C ASP A 120 -0.42 10.22 -9.12
N ARG A 121 0.59 11.11 -9.03
CA ARG A 121 0.37 12.53 -8.81
C ARG A 121 -0.49 13.14 -9.90
N ALA A 122 -0.20 12.86 -11.17
CA ALA A 122 -0.96 13.37 -12.30
C ALA A 122 -2.41 12.88 -12.30
N CYS A 123 -2.66 11.62 -11.93
CA CYS A 123 -4.01 11.07 -11.77
C CYS A 123 -4.79 11.79 -10.65
N LEU A 124 -4.19 11.97 -9.48
CA LEU A 124 -4.83 12.67 -8.35
C LEU A 124 -5.13 14.14 -8.68
N ASP A 125 -4.18 14.83 -9.33
CA ASP A 125 -4.35 16.23 -9.69
C ASP A 125 -5.41 16.39 -10.78
N MET A 126 -5.40 15.54 -11.81
CA MET A 126 -6.45 15.53 -12.86
C MET A 126 -7.84 15.34 -12.26
N LEU A 127 -7.99 14.36 -11.36
CA LEU A 127 -9.25 14.08 -10.67
C LEU A 127 -9.77 15.34 -9.95
N GLN A 128 -8.95 15.96 -9.10
CA GLN A 128 -9.40 17.13 -8.35
C GLN A 128 -9.68 18.34 -9.24
N THR A 129 -8.88 18.54 -10.30
CA THR A 129 -9.10 19.62 -11.26
C THR A 129 -10.41 19.43 -12.03
N ARG A 130 -10.70 18.22 -12.50
CA ARG A 130 -11.93 17.90 -13.26
C ARG A 130 -13.19 18.00 -12.40
N GLU A 131 -13.12 17.44 -11.20
CA GLU A 131 -14.26 17.41 -10.27
C GLU A 131 -14.47 18.74 -9.53
N GLY A 132 -13.49 19.64 -9.55
CA GLY A 132 -13.54 20.94 -8.87
C GLY A 132 -13.63 20.84 -7.35
N LYS A 133 -13.25 19.70 -6.76
CA LYS A 133 -13.34 19.43 -5.31
C LYS A 133 -12.11 18.68 -4.81
N LYS A 134 -11.76 18.89 -3.53
CA LYS A 134 -10.67 18.15 -2.88
C LYS A 134 -11.10 16.71 -2.62
N MET A 135 -10.29 15.75 -3.07
CA MET A 135 -10.55 14.31 -2.95
C MET A 135 -9.24 13.55 -2.79
N PHE A 136 -9.27 12.50 -1.96
CA PHE A 136 -8.13 11.60 -1.75
C PHE A 136 -6.83 12.30 -1.29
N ASP A 137 -6.93 13.46 -0.63
CA ASP A 137 -5.76 14.20 -0.13
C ASP A 137 -4.87 13.36 0.77
N LYS A 138 -5.46 12.49 1.59
CA LYS A 138 -4.68 11.55 2.43
C LYS A 138 -3.77 10.66 1.58
N GLY A 139 -4.23 10.20 0.42
CA GLY A 139 -3.44 9.34 -0.47
C GLY A 139 -2.14 9.97 -0.95
N ARG A 140 -1.97 11.29 -0.86
CA ARG A 140 -0.72 11.97 -1.22
C ARG A 140 0.43 11.62 -0.28
N GLU A 141 0.14 11.20 0.95
CA GLU A 141 1.15 10.78 1.92
C GLU A 141 1.99 9.58 1.43
N SER A 142 1.40 8.67 0.64
CA SER A 142 2.17 7.59 0.03
C SER A 142 3.11 8.08 -1.07
N LEU A 143 2.74 9.15 -1.79
CA LEU A 143 3.58 9.78 -2.81
C LEU A 143 4.76 10.52 -2.18
N ASP A 144 4.51 11.27 -1.09
CA ASP A 144 5.56 11.96 -0.33
C ASP A 144 6.62 10.96 0.15
N GLN A 145 6.18 9.82 0.68
CA GLN A 145 7.10 8.78 1.15
C GLN A 145 7.84 8.10 -0.02
N ALA A 146 7.17 7.81 -1.13
CA ALA A 146 7.78 7.19 -2.31
C ALA A 146 8.85 8.11 -2.95
N GLU A 147 8.56 9.40 -3.07
CA GLU A 147 9.51 10.42 -3.53
C GLU A 147 10.72 10.52 -2.61
N LYS A 148 10.49 10.57 -1.29
CA LYS A 148 11.56 10.61 -0.28
C LYS A 148 12.50 9.41 -0.37
N LEU A 149 11.99 8.23 -0.73
CA LEU A 149 12.79 7.01 -0.95
C LEU A 149 13.49 6.98 -2.31
N GLY A 150 13.15 7.91 -3.22
CA GLY A 150 13.72 8.02 -4.56
C GLY A 150 13.07 7.09 -5.59
N LEU A 151 11.80 6.70 -5.40
CA LEU A 151 11.06 5.93 -6.42
C LEU A 151 10.73 6.77 -7.67
N GLY A 152 10.56 8.08 -7.50
CA GLY A 152 10.16 9.00 -8.55
C GLY A 152 9.98 10.41 -8.01
N SER A 153 9.39 11.29 -8.82
CA SER A 153 9.16 12.69 -8.49
C SER A 153 7.68 13.04 -8.53
N GLN A 154 7.22 13.86 -7.59
CA GLN A 154 5.89 14.47 -7.67
C GLN A 154 5.82 15.61 -8.70
N THR A 155 6.97 16.04 -9.23
CA THR A 155 7.01 17.02 -10.31
C THR A 155 6.83 16.33 -11.66
N TYR A 156 5.88 16.81 -12.46
CA TYR A 156 5.59 16.23 -13.76
C TYR A 156 5.17 17.29 -14.78
N SER A 157 5.20 16.92 -16.06
CA SER A 157 4.58 17.69 -17.14
C SER A 157 3.61 16.79 -17.87
N LEU A 158 2.35 17.22 -17.99
CA LEU A 158 1.34 16.43 -18.68
C LEU A 158 1.39 16.70 -20.18
N VAL A 159 1.58 15.65 -20.97
CA VAL A 159 1.52 15.70 -22.43
C VAL A 159 0.31 14.90 -22.89
N THR A 160 -0.65 15.57 -23.52
CA THR A 160 -1.82 14.91 -24.09
C THR A 160 -1.49 14.40 -25.48
N LEU A 161 -1.57 13.09 -25.67
CA LEU A 161 -1.47 12.46 -26.97
C LEU A 161 -2.86 12.38 -27.58
N SER A 162 -3.28 13.44 -28.27
CA SER A 162 -4.45 13.38 -29.14
C SER A 162 -4.04 12.76 -30.47
N ASN A 163 -4.66 11.64 -30.85
CA ASN A 163 -4.69 11.24 -32.26
C ASN A 163 -5.60 12.23 -32.98
N ASN A 164 -5.03 13.00 -33.92
CA ASN A 164 -5.81 13.67 -34.96
C ASN A 164 -6.59 12.63 -35.77
#